data_AF-A0A3D5DBP0-F1
#
_entry.id   AF-A0A3D5DBP0-F1
#
_cell.length_a   1.000
_cell.length_b   1.000
_cell.length_c   1.000
_cell.angle_alpha   90.00
_cell.angle_beta   90.00
_cell.angle_gamma   90.00
#
_symmetry.space_group_name_H-M   'P 1'
#
loop_
_entity.id
_entity.type
_entity.pdbx_description
1 polymer ?
#
loop_
_entity_poly.entity_id
_entity_poly.type
_entity_poly.pdbx_seq_one_letter_code
_entity_poly.pdbx_strand_id
1 'polypeptide(L)' 'MCKSKGTVLSINDDLHSLTMPPITRQTLAIYCGASGDHNPIHIDFDFARESGLDDVIAHGM' A
#
# COMPACT_ATOMS: atom_id res chain seq x y z
N MET A 1 -15.04 28.16 -1.89
CA MET A 1 -16.31 27.41 -2.01
C MET A 1 -16.07 26.13 -2.81
N CYS A 2 -15.97 24.96 -2.18
CA CYS A 2 -16.03 23.68 -2.88
C CYS A 2 -17.48 23.16 -2.77
N LYS A 3 -18.21 23.09 -3.89
CA LYS A 3 -19.53 22.48 -3.91
C LYS A 3 -19.34 20.98 -4.01
N SER A 4 -19.48 20.24 -2.91
CA SER A 4 -19.72 18.79 -3.01
C SER A 4 -21.12 18.61 -3.61
N LYS A 5 -21.20 18.20 -4.88
CA LYS A 5 -22.43 17.59 -5.40
C LYS A 5 -22.58 16.28 -4.64
N GLY A 6 -23.45 16.25 -3.64
CA GLY A 6 -23.84 15.01 -2.97
C GLY A 6 -24.62 14.15 -3.96
N THR A 7 -23.95 13.18 -4.57
CA THR A 7 -24.62 12.11 -5.30
C THR A 7 -25.38 11.25 -4.30
N VAL A 8 -26.66 10.98 -4.58
CA VAL A 8 -27.44 10.03 -3.78
C VAL A 8 -26.89 8.63 -4.07
N LEU A 9 -26.27 8.00 -3.06
CA LEU A 9 -25.77 6.63 -3.16
C LEU A 9 -26.94 5.64 -3.15
N SER A 10 -26.90 4.66 -4.04
CA SER A 10 -27.87 3.58 -4.14
C SER A 10 -27.21 2.23 -3.80
N ILE A 11 -28.02 1.26 -3.37
CA ILE A 11 -27.55 -0.12 -3.16
C ILE A 11 -27.10 -0.67 -4.52
N ASN A 12 -25.91 -1.29 -4.56
CA ASN A 12 -25.22 -1.77 -5.77
C ASN A 12 -24.56 -0.69 -6.64
N ASP A 13 -24.36 0.52 -6.13
CA ASP A 13 -23.43 1.45 -6.79
C ASP A 13 -22.00 0.88 -6.72
N ASP A 14 -21.39 0.66 -7.88
CA ASP A 14 -20.02 0.18 -8.00
C ASP A 14 -19.02 1.34 -7.99
N LEU A 15 -17.86 1.11 -7.37
CA LEU A 15 -16.72 2.01 -7.49
C LEU A 15 -15.96 1.71 -8.78
N HIS A 16 -15.49 2.76 -9.46
CA HIS A 16 -14.60 2.59 -10.60
C HIS A 16 -13.30 1.92 -10.17
N SER A 17 -12.80 0.98 -10.98
CA SER A 17 -11.51 0.33 -10.76
C SER A 17 -10.38 1.35 -10.76
N LEU A 18 -9.57 1.39 -9.71
CA LEU A 18 -8.37 2.21 -9.64
C LEU A 18 -7.13 1.35 -9.90
N THR A 19 -6.40 1.65 -10.96
CA THR A 19 -5.08 1.08 -11.22
C THR A 19 -4.02 2.08 -10.79
N MET A 20 -3.14 1.66 -9.89
CA MET A 20 -2.00 2.47 -9.45
C MET A 20 -0.70 2.00 -10.12
N PRO A 21 0.32 2.87 -10.17
CA PRO A 21 1.67 2.44 -10.53
C PRO A 21 2.17 1.33 -9.60
N PRO A 22 3.14 0.51 -10.05
CA PRO A 22 3.76 -0.50 -9.20
C PRO A 22 4.34 0.08 -7.90
N ILE A 23 4.25 -0.68 -6.82
CA ILE A 23 4.87 -0.33 -5.55
C ILE A 23 6.39 -0.47 -5.70
N THR A 24 7.11 0.54 -5.21
CA THR A 24 8.58 0.57 -5.25
C THR A 24 9.15 0.36 -3.85
N ARG A 25 10.42 -0.08 -3.76
CA ARG A 25 11.11 -0.15 -2.46
C ARG A 25 11.18 1.20 -1.74
N GLN A 26 11.24 2.31 -2.49
CA GLN A 26 11.15 3.65 -1.91
C GLN A 26 9.80 3.88 -1.22
N THR A 27 8.71 3.43 -1.84
CA THR A 27 7.37 3.51 -1.24
C THR A 27 7.31 2.72 0.07
N LEU A 28 7.88 1.51 0.10
CA LEU A 28 7.95 0.68 1.31
C LEU A 28 8.77 1.34 2.43
N ALA A 29 9.92 1.94 2.09
CA ALA A 29 10.76 2.65 3.05
C ALA A 29 10.06 3.88 3.65
N ILE A 30 9.35 4.67 2.81
CA ILE A 30 8.57 5.83 3.28
C ILE A 30 7.42 5.35 4.18
N TYR A 31 6.69 4.32 3.77
CA TYR A 31 5.57 3.79 4.55
C TYR A 31 6.04 3.20 5.89
N CYS A 32 7.18 2.52 5.92
CA CYS A 32 7.82 2.03 7.13
C CYS A 32 8.03 3.16 8.15
N GLY A 33 8.60 4.30 7.71
CA GLY A 33 8.75 5.48 8.57
C GLY A 33 7.44 6.13 9.00
N ALA A 34 6.42 6.12 8.14
CA ALA A 34 5.11 6.74 8.43
C ALA A 34 4.24 5.88 9.38
N SER A 35 4.26 4.57 9.21
CA SER A 35 3.47 3.61 9.98
C SER A 35 4.13 3.21 11.31
N GLY A 36 5.46 3.32 11.39
CA GLY A 36 6.24 2.76 12.50
C GLY A 36 6.40 1.24 12.43
N ASP A 37 5.92 0.59 11.36
CA ASP A 37 6.19 -0.82 11.11
C ASP A 37 7.56 -0.99 10.43
N HIS A 38 8.55 -1.22 11.29
CA HIS A 38 9.94 -1.46 10.93
C HIS A 38 10.30 -2.94 10.81
N ASN A 39 9.32 -3.83 10.59
CA ASN A 39 9.64 -5.24 10.33
C ASN A 39 10.59 -5.36 9.12
N PRO A 40 11.77 -5.97 9.27
CA PRO A 40 12.77 -6.07 8.20
C PRO A 40 12.23 -6.74 6.94
N ILE A 41 11.19 -7.58 7.03
CA ILE A 41 10.56 -8.23 5.87
C ILE A 41 10.05 -7.25 4.79
N HIS A 42 9.88 -5.97 5.14
CA HIS A 42 9.40 -4.92 4.24
C HIS A 42 10.51 -4.10 3.56
N ILE A 43 11.73 -4.10 4.10
CA ILE A 43 12.79 -3.17 3.67
C ILE A 43 14.16 -3.82 3.50
N ASP A 44 14.38 -4.98 4.13
CA ASP A 44 15.64 -5.71 4.09
C ASP A 44 15.50 -6.94 3.18
N PHE A 45 16.20 -6.88 2.06
CA PHE A 45 16.20 -7.93 1.05
C PHE A 45 16.86 -9.22 1.53
N ASP A 46 17.92 -9.12 2.33
CA ASP A 46 18.65 -10.28 2.81
C ASP A 46 17.79 -11.02 3.83
N PHE A 47 17.16 -10.28 4.75
CA PHE A 47 16.19 -10.86 5.69
C PHE A 47 15.01 -11.53 5.00
N ALA A 48 14.44 -10.91 3.97
CA ALA A 48 13.33 -11.49 3.22
C ALA A 48 13.72 -12.83 2.57
N ARG A 49 14.93 -12.91 2.00
CA ARG A 49 15.47 -14.14 1.41
C ARG A 49 15.75 -15.23 2.43
N GLU A 50 16.34 -14.87 3.57
CA GLU A 50 16.53 -15.80 4.69
C GLU A 50 15.19 -16.32 5.22
N SER A 51 14.13 -15.51 5.12
CA SER A 51 12.75 -15.88 5.47
C SER A 51 12.03 -16.70 4.39
N GLY A 52 12.70 -17.04 3.28
CA GLY A 52 12.15 -17.86 2.19
C GLY A 52 11.33 -17.10 1.15
N LEU A 53 11.43 -15.77 1.12
CA LEU A 53 10.81 -14.93 0.08
C LEU A 53 11.83 -14.60 -1.02
N ASP A 54 11.34 -14.36 -2.24
CA ASP A 54 12.21 -13.95 -3.34
C ASP A 54 12.71 -12.49 -3.19
N ASP A 55 11.89 -11.62 -2.58
CA ASP A 55 12.13 -10.19 -2.36
C ASP A 55 11.30 -9.69 -1.16
N VAL A 56 11.50 -8.42 -0.78
CA VAL A 56 10.68 -7.73 0.23
C VAL A 56 9.22 -7.62 -0.22
N ILE A 57 8.32 -7.61 0.75
CA ILE A 57 6.87 -7.54 0.51
C ILE A 57 6.28 -6.27 1.11
N ALA A 58 5.16 -5.82 0.54
CA ALA A 58 4.44 -4.67 1.06
C ALA A 58 3.84 -4.94 2.45
N HIS A 59 3.67 -3.86 3.23
CA HIS A 59 2.86 -3.87 4.44
C HIS A 59 1.41 -4.26 4.12
N GLY A 60 0.74 -4.96 5.04
CA GLY A 60 -0.64 -5.45 4.84
C GLY A 60 -1.75 -4.48 5.23
N MET A 61 -1.41 -3.25 5.64
CA MET A 61 -2.28 -2.28 6.33
C MET A 61 -2.72 -1.12 5.44
#